data_AF-A0AAV5DX87-F1
#
_entry.id   AF-A0AAV5DX87-F1
#
_cell.length_a   1.000
_cell.length_b   1.000
_cell.length_c   1.000
_cell.angle_alpha   90.00
_cell.angle_beta   90.00
_cell.angle_gamma   90.00
#
_symmetry.space_group_name_H-M   'P 1'
#
loop_
_entity.id
_entity.type
_entity.pdbx_description
1 polymer ?
#
loop_
_entity_poly.entity_id
_entity_poly.type
_entity_poly.pdbx_seq_one_letter_code
_entity_poly.pdbx_strand_id
1 'polypeptide(L)'
;MTLEKQQAMRRFREQYMVYSYCYDTLRYPVPFPECDVVESERRRFKDSGHLRFALRRGQQRRRGGRAMVGRGNRGRHVVAS
;
A
#
# COMPACT_ATOMS: atom_id res chain seq x y z
N MET A 1 6.26 11.76 29.11
CA MET A 1 6.63 11.89 27.69
C MET A 1 6.95 13.36 27.40
N THR A 2 8.14 13.72 26.88
CA THR A 2 8.50 15.12 26.60
C THR A 2 7.87 15.61 25.29
N LEU A 3 7.74 16.94 25.11
CA LEU A 3 7.15 17.54 23.90
C LEU A 3 7.90 17.10 22.63
N GLU A 4 9.23 17.09 22.69
CA GLU A 4 10.10 16.67 21.59
C GLU A 4 9.85 15.21 21.20
N LYS A 5 9.75 14.31 22.19
CA LYS A 5 9.46 12.90 21.95
C LYS A 5 8.07 12.72 21.32
N GLN A 6 7.07 13.49 21.76
CA GLN A 6 5.73 13.45 21.14
C GLN A 6 5.77 13.90 19.67
N GLN A 7 6.51 14.97 19.36
CA GLN A 7 6.68 15.45 18.00
C GLN A 7 7.43 14.45 17.12
N ALA A 8 8.49 13.84 17.63
CA ALA A 8 9.23 12.78 16.93
C ALA A 8 8.33 11.57 16.62
N MET A 9 7.52 11.13 17.59
CA MET A 9 6.55 10.06 17.39
C MET A 9 5.49 10.41 16.34
N ARG A 10 4.98 11.65 16.33
CA ARG A 10 4.06 12.12 15.28
C ARG A 10 4.70 12.06 13.90
N ARG A 11 5.91 12.60 13.73
CA ARG A 11 6.65 12.54 12.46
C ARG A 11 6.91 11.11 11.99
N PHE A 12 7.23 10.21 12.92
CA PHE A 12 7.45 8.81 12.61
C PHE A 12 6.15 8.14 12.10
N ARG A 13 5.04 8.34 12.81
CA ARG A 13 3.72 7.86 12.37
C ARG A 13 3.31 8.45 11.03
N GLU A 14 3.68 9.71 10.79
CA GLU A 14 3.42 10.37 9.52
C GLU A 14 4.13 9.71 8.33
N GLN A 15 5.37 9.29 8.53
CA GLN A 15 6.26 8.85 7.46
C GLN A 15 6.38 7.34 7.29
N TYR A 16 6.10 6.54 8.32
CA TYR A 16 6.46 5.11 8.31
C TYR A 16 5.29 4.19 8.67
N MET A 17 4.18 4.72 9.17
CA MET A 17 3.03 3.90 9.52
C MET A 17 2.30 3.44 8.24
N VAL A 18 2.16 2.13 8.09
CA VAL A 18 1.50 1.51 6.92
C VAL A 18 0.05 1.12 7.23
N TYR A 19 -0.23 0.83 8.49
CA TYR A 19 -1.51 0.34 8.97
C TYR A 19 -1.82 0.89 10.37
N SER A 20 -3.09 1.21 10.61
CA SER A 20 -3.64 1.59 11.91
C SER A 20 -5.02 0.97 12.10
N TYR A 21 -5.23 0.24 13.19
CA TYR A 21 -6.53 -0.34 13.51
C TYR A 21 -7.57 0.72 13.90
N CYS A 22 -7.15 1.84 14.50
CA CYS A 22 -8.05 2.93 14.88
C CYS A 22 -8.76 3.59 13.68
N TYR A 23 -8.22 3.43 12.47
CA TYR A 23 -8.83 3.93 11.23
C TYR A 23 -9.42 2.79 10.38
N ASP A 24 -9.40 1.53 10.86
CA ASP A 24 -9.97 0.37 10.18
C ASP A 24 -11.45 0.21 10.55
N THR A 25 -12.30 0.96 9.85
CA THR A 25 -13.76 0.89 10.02
C THR A 25 -14.37 -0.34 9.35
N LEU A 26 -13.65 -1.03 8.46
CA LEU A 26 -14.11 -2.29 7.87
C LEU A 26 -14.10 -3.44 8.89
N ARG A 27 -13.05 -3.49 9.73
CA ARG A 27 -12.95 -4.49 10.80
C ARG A 27 -13.59 -4.03 12.10
N TYR A 28 -13.49 -2.74 12.43
CA TYR A 28 -13.97 -2.17 13.68
C TYR A 28 -14.90 -0.98 13.41
N PRO A 29 -16.21 -1.21 13.18
CA PRO A 29 -17.15 -0.15 12.86
C PRO A 29 -17.35 0.86 14.00
N VAL A 30 -17.14 0.42 15.24
CA VAL A 30 -17.20 1.26 16.43
C VAL A 30 -15.76 1.58 16.85
N PRO A 31 -15.37 2.86 16.94
CA PRO A 31 -14.03 3.24 17.37
C PRO A 31 -13.82 2.87 18.84
N PHE A 32 -12.64 2.34 19.14
CA PHE A 32 -12.27 2.03 20.51
C PHE A 32 -12.04 3.32 21.34
N PRO A 33 -12.40 3.33 22.63
CA PRO A 33 -12.27 4.52 23.48
C PRO A 33 -10.81 4.99 23.67
N GLU A 34 -9.84 4.11 23.47
CA GLU A 34 -8.41 4.43 23.49
C GLU A 34 -7.87 5.05 22.19
N CYS A 35 -8.68 5.10 21.13
CA CYS A 35 -8.25 5.65 19.85
C CYS A 35 -8.29 7.19 19.86
N ASP A 36 -7.12 7.81 19.94
CA ASP A 36 -6.92 9.23 19.67
C ASP A 36 -7.06 9.52 18.15
N VAL A 37 -8.29 9.76 17.69
CA VAL A 37 -8.58 10.04 16.27
C VAL A 37 -8.05 11.43 15.91
N VAL A 38 -6.88 11.48 15.26
CA VAL A 38 -6.30 12.72 14.75
C VAL A 38 -6.69 12.89 13.28
N GLU A 39 -7.40 13.97 12.98
CA GLU A 39 -7.94 14.22 11.62
C GLU A 39 -6.85 14.26 10.53
N SER A 40 -5.66 14.76 10.84
CA SER A 40 -4.52 14.76 9.91
C SER A 40 -3.97 13.36 9.59
N GLU A 41 -4.11 12.41 10.52
CA GLU A 41 -3.79 11.01 10.28
C GLU A 41 -4.94 10.31 9.54
N ARG A 42 -6.19 10.54 9.96
CA ARG A 42 -7.39 9.96 9.35
C ARG A 42 -7.43 10.16 7.83
N ARG A 43 -7.10 11.37 7.35
CA ARG A 43 -7.07 11.68 5.92
C ARG A 43 -6.05 10.86 5.12
N ARG A 44 -5.04 10.29 5.77
CA ARG A 44 -3.97 9.49 5.14
C ARG A 44 -4.31 8.00 5.08
N PHE A 45 -5.24 7.52 5.90
CA PHE A 45 -5.66 6.13 5.93
C PHE A 45 -6.96 5.91 5.14
N LYS A 46 -7.07 4.73 4.53
CA LYS A 46 -8.32 4.21 3.97
C LYS A 46 -9.19 3.67 5.10
N ASP A 47 -10.44 3.40 4.78
CA ASP A 47 -11.40 2.76 5.71
C ASP A 47 -10.97 1.35 6.13
N SER A 48 -10.02 0.73 5.41
CA SER A 48 -9.38 -0.54 5.78
C SER A 48 -8.19 -0.38 6.75
N GLY A 49 -7.99 0.81 7.31
CA GLY A 49 -6.84 1.14 8.16
C GLY A 49 -5.48 1.19 7.45
N HIS A 50 -5.42 0.90 6.15
CA HIS A 50 -4.19 0.94 5.36
C HIS A 50 -3.94 2.33 4.77
N LEU A 51 -2.67 2.69 4.62
CA LEU A 51 -2.28 3.98 4.04
C LEU A 51 -2.83 4.15 2.60
N ARG A 52 -3.41 5.32 2.29
CA ARG A 52 -3.95 5.66 0.96
C ARG A 52 -2.86 5.72 -0.10
N PHE A 53 -1.80 6.45 0.22
CA PHE A 53 -0.65 6.65 -0.64
C PHE A 53 0.50 5.83 -0.07
N ALA A 54 0.71 4.62 -0.59
CA ALA A 54 1.92 3.86 -0.28
C ALA A 54 3.12 4.80 -0.51
N LEU A 55 3.90 5.06 0.54
CA LEU A 55 5.08 5.91 0.48
C LEU A 55 5.89 5.48 -0.75
N ARG A 56 6.01 6.39 -1.72
CA ARG A 56 6.65 6.15 -3.03
C ARG A 56 8.17 6.03 -2.91
N ARG A 57 8.66 5.14 -2.05
CA ARG A 57 10.10 4.90 -1.82
C ARG A 57 10.63 3.60 -2.45
N GLY A 58 9.80 2.81 -3.17
CA GLY A 58 10.27 1.52 -3.68
C GLY A 58 9.76 1.03 -5.04
N GLN A 59 8.71 1.64 -5.62
CA GLN A 59 8.07 1.07 -6.81
C GLN A 59 8.65 1.58 -8.14
N GLN A 60 9.97 1.78 -8.18
CA GLN A 60 10.70 2.07 -9.42
C GLN A 60 11.88 1.11 -9.58
N ARG A 61 11.70 -0.15 -9.18
CA ARG A 61 12.59 -1.25 -9.58
C ARG A 61 11.73 -2.39 -10.06
N ARG A 62 11.96 -2.82 -11.31
CA ARG A 62 11.36 -3.95 -12.05
C ARG A 62 10.34 -3.60 -13.15
N ARG A 63 10.79 -2.86 -14.17
CA ARG A 63 10.41 -3.14 -15.57
C ARG A 63 11.64 -2.99 -16.47
N GLY A 64 12.58 -3.91 -16.30
CA GLY A 64 13.70 -4.13 -17.21
C GLY A 64 14.09 -5.60 -17.11
N GLY A 65 13.72 -6.40 -18.11
CA GLY A 65 14.10 -7.81 -18.15
C GLY A 65 13.35 -8.65 -19.18
N ARG A 66 13.93 -8.73 -20.38
CA ARG A 66 13.83 -9.81 -21.38
C ARG A 66 12.53 -9.92 -22.21
N ALA A 67 12.55 -9.26 -23.38
CA ALA A 67 11.90 -9.82 -24.57
C ALA A 67 12.68 -11.08 -24.97
N MET A 68 12.22 -12.24 -24.49
CA MET A 68 12.68 -13.54 -24.98
C MET A 68 12.09 -13.79 -26.37
N VAL A 69 13.00 -14.07 -27.28
CA VAL A 69 12.82 -14.54 -28.66
C VAL A 69 11.78 -15.66 -28.75
N GLY A 70 10.77 -15.47 -29.60
CA GLY A 70 9.85 -16.52 -30.06
C GLY A 70 9.89 -16.66 -31.57
N ARG A 71 10.91 -17.35 -32.07
CA ARG A 71 11.06 -17.77 -33.47
C ARG A 71 10.16 -18.98 -33.70
N GLY A 72 9.14 -18.87 -34.55
CA GLY A 72 8.24 -19.97 -34.87
C GLY A 72 7.75 -19.92 -36.31
N ASN A 73 8.56 -20.44 -37.24
CA ASN A 73 8.09 -20.84 -38.57
C ASN A 73 8.22 -22.38 -38.66
N ARG A 74 7.10 -23.10 -38.81
CA ARG A 74 7.01 -24.50 -39.27
C ARG A 74 5.54 -24.95 -39.28
N GLY A 75 5.06 -25.47 -40.41
CA GLY A 75 3.94 -26.41 -40.42
C GLY A 75 2.95 -26.23 -41.57
N ARG A 76 2.98 -27.15 -42.52
CA ARG A 76 2.26 -27.20 -43.79
C ARG A 76 1.36 -28.45 -43.77
N HIS A 77 0.10 -28.35 -44.24
CA HIS A 77 -0.92 -29.41 -44.52
C HIS A 77 -1.38 -30.29 -43.33
N VAL A 78 -2.66 -30.71 -43.18
CA VAL A 78 -3.55 -31.50 -44.07
C VAL A 78 -5.04 -31.46 -43.62
N VAL A 79 -5.96 -31.43 -44.61
CA VAL A 79 -7.29 -32.09 -44.78
C VAL A 79 -8.35 -32.13 -43.65
N ALA A 80 -9.58 -31.67 -43.93
CA ALA A 80 -10.86 -32.44 -43.90
C ALA A 80 -12.11 -31.60 -43.52
N SER A 81 -13.01 -31.36 -44.49
CA SER A 81 -14.48 -31.58 -44.45
C SER A 81 -15.15 -30.90 -45.64
#